data_AF-A0AAP9DWM0-F1
#
_entry.id   AF-A0AAP9DWM0-F1
#
_cell.length_a   1.000
_cell.length_b   1.000
_cell.length_c   1.000
_cell.angle_alpha   90.00
_cell.angle_beta   90.00
_cell.angle_gamma   90.00
#
_symmetry.space_group_name_H-M   'P 1'
#
loop_
_entity.id
_entity.type
_entity.pdbx_description
1 polymer ?
#
loop_
_entity_poly.entity_id
_entity_poly.type
_entity_poly.pdbx_seq_one_letter_code
_entity_poly.pdbx_strand_id
1 'polypeptide(L)'
;MKKIKVVTLFLFAFIMFFSTFPVYSFAATNYPGTREAVKAGDVIFSPKGKSTFFVGHVAIVGTDGYIYHAYPNKDGKRRDSVKNYFNLFDSGDEFKVLRPKKPKSLDPDKAAEMAEAIYKVIENYNVMDINLNNFADNYCSKLIWQAYFFTSWTDITDQDLEYLSQAWIYPNDIRDSAHFNTAVSFKK
;
A
#
# COMPACT_ATOMS: atom_id res chain seq x y z
N MET A 1 -30.15 -15.53 27.63
CA MET A 1 -29.07 -14.61 28.08
C MET A 1 -28.27 -14.15 26.87
N LYS A 2 -28.09 -12.83 26.75
CA LYS A 2 -27.65 -12.08 25.56
C LYS A 2 -26.22 -12.41 25.12
N LYS A 3 -26.04 -13.07 23.97
CA LYS A 3 -24.75 -13.24 23.26
C LYS A 3 -24.41 -12.05 22.35
N ILE A 4 -24.72 -10.83 22.79
CA ILE A 4 -24.53 -9.61 22.00
C ILE A 4 -23.88 -8.57 22.91
N LYS A 5 -22.56 -8.69 23.12
CA LYS A 5 -21.74 -7.62 23.73
C LYS A 5 -20.28 -7.61 23.29
N VAL A 6 -19.75 -8.68 22.70
CA VAL A 6 -18.32 -8.75 22.33
C VAL A 6 -18.05 -8.21 20.91
N VAL A 7 -18.99 -8.37 19.97
CA VAL A 7 -18.81 -7.90 18.58
C VAL A 7 -18.91 -6.37 18.48
N THR A 8 -19.73 -5.73 19.32
CA THR A 8 -19.93 -4.27 19.28
C THR A 8 -18.74 -3.48 19.84
N LEU A 9 -17.89 -4.10 20.67
CA LEU A 9 -16.78 -3.40 21.32
C LEU A 9 -15.56 -3.22 20.39
N PHE A 10 -15.36 -4.11 19.41
CA PHE A 10 -14.32 -3.97 18.40
C PHE A 10 -14.64 -2.93 17.31
N LEU A 11 -15.93 -2.71 17.01
CA LEU A 11 -16.36 -1.72 16.02
C LEU A 11 -16.16 -0.27 16.51
N PHE A 12 -16.32 -0.02 17.81
CA PHE A 12 -16.17 1.32 18.39
C PHE A 12 -14.71 1.77 18.55
N ALA A 13 -13.78 0.85 18.81
CA ALA A 13 -12.35 1.16 18.86
C ALA A 13 -11.77 1.45 17.46
N PHE A 14 -12.33 0.83 16.41
CA PHE A 14 -11.91 1.07 15.03
C PHE A 14 -12.40 2.43 14.50
N ILE A 15 -13.61 2.86 14.86
CA ILE A 15 -14.18 4.15 14.41
C ILE A 15 -13.49 5.35 15.09
N MET A 16 -13.07 5.24 16.36
CA MET A 16 -12.40 6.34 17.05
C MET A 16 -10.91 6.52 16.69
N PHE A 17 -10.29 5.57 15.99
CA PHE A 17 -8.91 5.74 15.52
C PHE A 17 -8.84 6.67 14.29
N PHE A 18 -9.95 6.86 13.56
CA PHE A 18 -10.01 7.66 12.33
C PHE A 18 -10.41 9.13 12.50
N SER A 19 -10.77 9.57 13.71
CA SER A 19 -11.38 10.90 13.89
C SER A 19 -10.41 12.08 14.03
N THR A 20 -9.10 11.86 14.06
CA THR A 20 -8.12 12.96 14.25
C THR A 20 -6.78 12.69 13.56
N PHE A 21 -6.78 12.31 12.28
CA PHE A 21 -5.53 12.39 11.51
C PHE A 21 -5.36 13.83 10.98
N PRO A 22 -4.29 14.53 11.38
CA PRO A 22 -3.98 15.81 10.78
C PRO A 22 -3.67 15.58 9.29
N VAL A 23 -4.34 16.32 8.42
CA VAL A 23 -4.02 16.33 6.99
C VAL A 23 -2.64 16.97 6.83
N TYR A 24 -1.61 16.14 6.65
CA TYR A 24 -0.26 16.62 6.39
C TYR A 24 -0.18 17.11 4.94
N SER A 25 -0.05 18.42 4.74
CA SER A 25 0.31 18.98 3.43
C SER A 25 1.84 18.96 3.31
N PHE A 26 2.40 17.95 2.63
CA PHE A 26 3.81 17.95 2.27
C PHE A 26 4.08 18.83 1.04
N ALA A 27 5.33 19.28 0.87
CA ALA A 27 5.71 20.10 -0.28
C ALA A 27 5.54 19.32 -1.59
N ALA A 28 4.87 19.93 -2.58
CA ALA A 28 4.62 19.31 -3.87
C ALA A 28 5.93 18.83 -4.51
N THR A 29 6.03 17.52 -4.69
CA THR A 29 7.17 16.84 -5.32
C THR A 29 6.64 16.06 -6.52
N ASN A 30 7.39 16.01 -7.62
CA ASN A 30 7.03 15.21 -8.79
C ASN A 30 7.83 13.91 -8.81
N TYR A 31 7.30 12.89 -9.50
CA TYR A 31 8.07 11.68 -9.78
C TYR A 31 9.29 11.99 -10.66
N PRO A 32 10.43 11.31 -10.47
CA PRO A 32 11.69 11.61 -11.15
C PRO A 32 11.55 11.71 -12.68
N GLY A 33 12.03 12.81 -13.26
CA GLY A 33 11.99 13.03 -14.71
C GLY A 33 10.59 13.26 -15.28
N THR A 34 9.57 13.45 -14.44
CA THR A 34 8.18 13.66 -14.87
C THR A 34 7.62 15.00 -14.36
N ARG A 35 6.48 15.41 -14.94
CA ARG A 35 5.64 16.49 -14.40
C ARG A 35 4.51 15.98 -13.51
N GLU A 36 4.46 14.67 -13.26
CA GLU A 36 3.39 14.05 -12.48
C GLU A 36 3.66 14.26 -11.00
N ALA A 37 2.73 14.92 -10.32
CA ALA A 37 2.82 15.18 -8.89
C ALA A 37 2.60 13.89 -8.11
N VAL A 38 3.43 13.70 -7.08
CA VAL A 38 3.28 12.66 -6.06
C VAL A 38 2.03 12.96 -5.24
N LYS A 39 1.12 11.99 -5.12
CA LYS A 39 -0.11 12.12 -4.33
C LYS A 39 -0.26 10.97 -3.36
N ALA A 40 -0.83 11.25 -2.20
CA ALA A 40 -1.20 10.22 -1.23
C ALA A 40 -2.04 9.13 -1.91
N GLY A 41 -1.78 7.88 -1.53
CA GLY A 41 -2.44 6.71 -2.07
C GLY A 41 -1.93 6.25 -3.43
N ASP A 42 -1.10 7.03 -4.14
CA ASP A 42 -0.44 6.53 -5.34
C ASP A 42 0.34 5.24 -5.02
N VAL A 43 0.17 4.23 -5.86
CA VAL A 43 0.91 2.97 -5.76
C VAL A 43 2.00 2.95 -6.81
N ILE A 44 3.23 2.74 -6.39
CA ILE A 44 4.40 2.69 -7.27
C ILE A 44 4.70 1.22 -7.53
N PHE A 45 4.56 0.78 -8.77
CA PHE A 45 5.03 -0.51 -9.24
C PHE A 45 6.43 -0.35 -9.85
N SER A 46 7.35 -1.23 -9.46
CA SER A 46 8.68 -1.34 -10.05
C SER A 46 9.00 -2.79 -10.46
N PRO A 47 9.77 -2.99 -11.54
CA PRO A 47 10.21 -4.28 -12.03
C PRO A 47 11.26 -4.88 -11.10
N LYS A 48 11.72 -6.08 -11.47
CA LYS A 48 12.76 -6.82 -10.74
C LYS A 48 13.98 -5.94 -10.50
N GLY A 49 14.41 -5.84 -9.25
CA GLY A 49 15.64 -5.18 -8.82
C GLY A 49 16.40 -6.06 -7.84
N LYS A 50 17.57 -5.60 -7.38
CA LYS A 50 18.51 -6.36 -6.51
C LYS A 50 17.92 -6.81 -5.17
N SER A 51 16.75 -6.31 -4.78
CA SER A 51 16.10 -6.60 -3.49
C SER A 51 14.63 -7.01 -3.60
N THR A 52 14.14 -7.31 -4.81
CA THR A 52 12.72 -7.60 -5.06
C THR A 52 12.60 -9.03 -5.62
N PHE A 53 11.74 -9.86 -5.01
CA PHE A 53 11.52 -11.25 -5.42
C PHE A 53 11.06 -11.35 -6.90
N PHE A 54 11.01 -12.60 -7.43
CA PHE A 54 10.84 -13.03 -8.83
C PHE A 54 9.74 -12.36 -9.72
N VAL A 55 8.97 -11.38 -9.26
CA VAL A 55 7.80 -10.80 -9.97
C VAL A 55 7.69 -9.26 -9.96
N GLY A 56 8.52 -8.53 -9.20
CA GLY A 56 8.46 -7.05 -9.09
C GLY A 56 8.21 -6.57 -7.64
N HIS A 57 8.05 -5.26 -7.43
CA HIS A 57 7.78 -4.65 -6.12
C HIS A 57 6.70 -3.57 -6.20
N VAL A 58 5.97 -3.40 -5.12
CA VAL A 58 4.99 -2.32 -4.98
C VAL A 58 5.19 -1.56 -3.67
N ALA A 59 4.86 -0.28 -3.70
CA ALA A 59 4.91 0.61 -2.56
C ALA A 59 3.79 1.65 -2.66
N ILE A 60 3.43 2.29 -1.55
CA ILE A 60 2.35 3.29 -1.51
C ILE A 60 2.86 4.60 -0.94
N VAL A 61 2.39 5.71 -1.52
CA VAL A 61 2.69 7.06 -1.04
C VAL A 61 1.78 7.36 0.16
N GLY A 62 2.39 7.69 1.29
CA GLY A 62 1.72 8.12 2.51
C GLY A 62 1.15 9.54 2.40
N THR A 63 0.41 9.95 3.43
CA THR A 63 -0.14 11.30 3.56
C THR A 63 0.96 12.35 3.71
N ASP A 64 2.11 11.95 4.24
CA ASP A 64 3.31 12.77 4.41
C ASP A 64 4.21 12.84 3.15
N GLY A 65 3.80 12.20 2.04
CA GLY A 65 4.55 12.16 0.79
C GLY A 65 5.76 11.21 0.79
N TYR A 66 5.99 10.47 1.88
CA TYR A 66 6.97 9.40 1.91
C TYR A 66 6.39 8.12 1.30
N ILE A 67 7.27 7.22 0.87
CA ILE A 67 6.91 5.95 0.29
C ILE A 67 7.04 4.87 1.35
N TYR A 68 5.92 4.20 1.62
CA TYR A 68 5.79 3.11 2.58
C TYR A 68 5.73 1.78 1.83
N HIS A 69 6.51 0.81 2.31
CA HIS A 69 6.53 -0.54 1.76
C HIS A 69 7.05 -1.56 2.77
N ALA A 70 6.48 -2.76 2.75
CA ALA A 70 7.11 -3.93 3.33
C ALA A 70 8.36 -4.27 2.50
N TYR A 71 9.49 -4.54 3.14
CA TYR A 71 10.78 -4.68 2.47
C TYR A 71 11.67 -5.72 3.18
N PRO A 72 12.49 -6.51 2.45
CA PRO A 72 13.36 -7.53 3.06
C PRO A 72 14.59 -6.90 3.73
N ASN A 73 14.37 -6.16 4.83
CA ASN A 73 15.40 -5.72 5.78
C ASN A 73 15.10 -6.29 7.17
N LYS A 74 15.92 -5.91 8.15
CA LYS A 74 15.79 -6.35 9.55
C LYS A 74 14.42 -6.05 10.17
N ASP A 75 13.79 -4.95 9.79
CA ASP A 75 12.53 -4.49 10.37
C ASP A 75 11.29 -4.90 9.55
N GLY A 76 11.50 -5.63 8.44
CA GLY A 76 10.46 -6.07 7.53
C GLY A 76 9.80 -4.97 6.69
N LYS A 77 10.25 -3.72 6.83
CA LYS A 77 9.58 -2.51 6.33
C LYS A 77 10.53 -1.34 6.14
N ARG A 78 10.12 -0.39 5.32
CA ARG A 78 10.83 0.86 5.09
C ARG A 78 9.85 2.03 4.87
N ARG A 79 10.33 3.22 5.19
CA ARG A 79 9.71 4.51 4.87
C ARG A 79 10.80 5.38 4.25
N ASP A 80 10.69 5.64 2.96
CA ASP A 80 11.70 6.36 2.20
C ASP A 80 11.15 7.67 1.66
N SER A 81 11.99 8.71 1.56
CA SER A 81 11.64 9.86 0.73
C SER A 81 11.54 9.41 -0.73
N VAL A 82 10.80 10.16 -1.56
CA VAL A 82 10.68 9.89 -3.01
C VAL A 82 12.06 9.63 -3.64
N LYS A 83 13.03 10.52 -3.39
CA LYS A 83 14.41 10.37 -3.89
C LYS A 83 15.09 9.09 -3.39
N ASN A 84 15.00 8.79 -2.10
CA ASN A 84 15.68 7.63 -1.51
C ASN A 84 15.09 6.31 -2.01
N TYR A 85 13.76 6.25 -2.20
CA TYR A 85 13.11 5.08 -2.76
C TYR A 85 13.64 4.76 -4.16
N PHE A 86 13.66 5.75 -5.06
CA PHE A 86 14.16 5.53 -6.42
C PHE A 86 15.66 5.25 -6.45
N ASN A 87 16.44 5.69 -5.45
CA ASN A 87 17.86 5.33 -5.32
C ASN A 87 18.10 3.83 -5.05
N LEU A 88 17.09 3.05 -4.69
CA LEU A 88 17.21 1.60 -4.50
C LEU A 88 17.28 0.80 -5.81
N PHE A 89 16.96 1.44 -6.93
CA PHE A 89 16.84 0.82 -8.25
C PHE A 89 17.98 1.25 -9.17
N ASP A 90 18.27 0.46 -10.19
CA ASP A 90 19.33 0.77 -11.14
C ASP A 90 18.81 1.77 -12.19
N SER A 91 19.73 2.44 -12.92
CA SER A 91 19.31 3.30 -14.03
C SER A 91 18.79 2.45 -15.18
N GLY A 92 17.71 2.91 -15.81
CA GLY A 92 16.99 2.19 -16.85
C GLY A 92 15.78 1.40 -16.35
N ASP A 93 15.64 1.21 -15.04
CA ASP A 93 14.46 0.56 -14.44
C ASP A 93 13.18 1.36 -14.74
N GLU A 94 12.13 0.66 -15.15
CA GLU A 94 10.85 1.24 -15.59
C GLU A 94 9.82 1.25 -14.47
N PHE A 95 9.29 2.41 -14.10
CA PHE A 95 8.29 2.53 -13.05
C PHE A 95 6.91 2.81 -13.64
N LYS A 96 5.89 2.33 -12.95
CA LYS A 96 4.49 2.73 -13.17
C LYS A 96 3.92 3.29 -11.87
N VAL A 97 3.33 4.47 -11.96
CA VAL A 97 2.54 5.05 -10.88
C VAL A 97 1.08 4.76 -11.17
N LEU A 98 0.43 4.09 -10.24
CA LEU A 98 -0.95 3.67 -10.30
C LEU A 98 -1.77 4.55 -9.36
N ARG A 99 -2.85 5.14 -9.88
CA ARG A 99 -3.72 6.03 -9.13
C ARG A 99 -5.16 5.52 -9.16
N PRO A 100 -5.86 5.45 -8.02
CA PRO A 100 -7.25 4.98 -8.00
C PRO A 100 -8.17 5.77 -8.93
N LYS A 101 -9.09 5.07 -9.59
CA LYS A 101 -10.11 5.69 -10.45
C LYS A 101 -11.14 6.44 -9.60
N LYS A 102 -11.41 7.71 -9.88
CA LYS A 102 -12.48 8.49 -9.22
C LYS A 102 -13.79 8.53 -10.04
N PRO A 103 -14.98 8.42 -9.41
CA PRO A 103 -15.24 7.83 -8.10
C PRO A 103 -15.62 6.34 -8.26
N LYS A 104 -14.63 5.43 -8.24
CA LYS A 104 -14.83 4.09 -7.67
C LYS A 104 -14.76 4.22 -6.14
N SER A 105 -15.22 3.21 -5.41
CA SER A 105 -15.28 3.12 -3.93
C SER A 105 -13.94 3.35 -3.18
N LEU A 106 -12.83 3.54 -3.89
CA LEU A 106 -11.50 3.69 -3.30
C LEU A 106 -11.22 5.14 -2.89
N ASP A 107 -10.72 5.31 -1.67
CA ASP A 107 -10.28 6.57 -1.10
C ASP A 107 -8.75 6.54 -0.94
N PRO A 108 -7.96 7.18 -1.83
CA PRO A 108 -6.50 7.12 -1.79
C PRO A 108 -5.90 7.72 -0.52
N ASP A 109 -6.51 8.77 0.03
CA ASP A 109 -5.99 9.45 1.22
C ASP A 109 -6.15 8.54 2.45
N LYS A 110 -7.31 7.88 2.59
CA LYS A 110 -7.50 6.88 3.65
C LYS A 110 -6.62 5.65 3.46
N ALA A 111 -6.41 5.19 2.24
CA ALA A 111 -5.50 4.08 1.97
C ALA A 111 -4.06 4.43 2.38
N ALA A 112 -3.63 5.68 2.15
CA ALA A 112 -2.34 6.18 2.63
C ALA A 112 -2.26 6.16 4.16
N GLU A 113 -3.26 6.68 4.87
CA GLU A 113 -3.34 6.63 6.33
C GLU A 113 -3.29 5.20 6.88
N MET A 114 -4.04 4.28 6.25
CA MET A 114 -4.04 2.88 6.62
C MET A 114 -2.69 2.21 6.39
N ALA A 115 -2.00 2.52 5.28
CA ALA A 115 -0.66 2.02 5.04
C ALA A 115 0.33 2.48 6.12
N GLU A 116 0.24 3.73 6.56
CA GLU A 116 1.03 4.26 7.68
C GLU A 116 0.72 3.56 9.01
N ALA A 117 -0.55 3.23 9.26
CA ALA A 117 -0.96 2.48 10.44
C ALA A 117 -0.43 1.04 10.41
N ILE A 118 -0.59 0.34 9.28
CA ILE A 118 -0.08 -1.03 9.09
C ILE A 118 1.44 -1.04 9.21
N TYR A 119 2.14 -0.07 8.61
CA TYR A 119 3.59 0.06 8.73
C TYR A 119 4.08 0.04 10.19
N LYS A 120 3.36 0.66 11.12
CA LYS A 120 3.76 0.68 12.53
C LYS A 120 3.76 -0.71 13.17
N VAL A 121 2.92 -1.63 12.69
CA VAL A 121 2.74 -2.97 13.27
C VAL A 121 3.40 -4.09 12.48
N ILE A 122 3.96 -3.84 11.28
CA ILE A 122 4.78 -4.83 10.57
C ILE A 122 6.00 -5.18 11.43
N GLU A 123 6.27 -6.47 11.62
CA GLU A 123 7.43 -6.98 12.35
C GLU A 123 8.39 -7.73 11.42
N ASN A 124 7.85 -8.43 10.41
CA ASN A 124 8.66 -9.23 9.50
C ASN A 124 8.23 -9.03 8.04
N TYR A 125 9.22 -9.10 7.14
CA TYR A 125 8.96 -9.30 5.72
C TYR A 125 8.84 -10.80 5.45
N ASN A 126 7.61 -11.28 5.26
CA ASN A 126 7.31 -12.69 5.12
C ASN A 126 6.40 -12.94 3.91
N VAL A 127 7.04 -13.21 2.77
CA VAL A 127 6.38 -13.67 1.55
C VAL A 127 5.91 -15.12 1.65
N MET A 128 5.73 -15.71 2.84
CA MET A 128 5.10 -17.02 3.05
C MET A 128 3.80 -16.92 3.85
N ASP A 129 3.50 -15.76 4.43
CA ASP A 129 2.25 -15.55 5.17
C ASP A 129 1.11 -15.13 4.23
N ILE A 130 0.30 -16.12 3.85
CA ILE A 130 -0.89 -15.94 2.99
C ILE A 130 -2.12 -15.42 3.74
N ASN A 131 -2.05 -15.26 5.07
CA ASN A 131 -3.18 -14.82 5.90
C ASN A 131 -3.40 -13.31 5.73
N LEU A 132 -4.46 -12.91 5.01
CA LEU A 132 -4.65 -11.50 4.65
C LEU A 132 -4.97 -10.57 5.84
N ASN A 133 -5.37 -11.10 6.99
CA ASN A 133 -5.57 -10.36 8.25
C ASN A 133 -4.33 -10.27 9.15
N ASN A 134 -3.22 -10.93 8.81
CA ASN A 134 -1.98 -10.80 9.58
C ASN A 134 -1.22 -9.55 9.12
N PHE A 135 -1.10 -8.55 10.00
CA PHE A 135 -0.40 -7.30 9.70
C PHE A 135 1.08 -7.34 10.09
N ALA A 136 1.46 -8.20 11.05
CA ALA A 136 2.82 -8.30 11.57
C ALA A 136 3.76 -8.99 10.56
N ASP A 137 3.29 -10.08 9.95
CA ASP A 137 3.97 -10.72 8.83
C ASP A 137 3.40 -10.20 7.52
N ASN A 138 4.22 -9.42 6.80
CA ASN A 138 3.76 -8.68 5.64
C ASN A 138 4.72 -8.80 4.45
N TYR A 139 4.22 -8.46 3.27
CA TYR A 139 5.01 -8.34 2.06
C TYR A 139 4.43 -7.25 1.17
N CYS A 140 5.19 -6.82 0.17
CA CYS A 140 4.96 -5.56 -0.51
C CYS A 140 3.53 -5.37 -1.03
N SER A 141 3.00 -6.35 -1.77
CA SER A 141 1.65 -6.32 -2.34
C SER A 141 0.54 -6.55 -1.33
N LYS A 142 0.77 -7.34 -0.27
CA LYS A 142 -0.20 -7.51 0.82
C LYS A 142 -0.44 -6.22 1.58
N LEU A 143 0.61 -5.42 1.85
CA LEU A 143 0.45 -4.09 2.45
C LEU A 143 -0.48 -3.21 1.62
N ILE A 144 -0.31 -3.18 0.28
CA ILE A 144 -1.16 -2.36 -0.60
C ILE A 144 -2.61 -2.87 -0.57
N TRP A 145 -2.79 -4.18 -0.68
CA TRP A 145 -4.12 -4.79 -0.62
C TRP A 145 -4.83 -4.47 0.70
N GLN A 146 -4.15 -4.65 1.84
CA GLN A 146 -4.70 -4.35 3.16
C GLN A 146 -5.06 -2.86 3.30
N ALA A 147 -4.18 -1.97 2.84
CA ALA A 147 -4.40 -0.53 2.92
C ALA A 147 -5.70 -0.10 2.22
N TYR A 148 -5.96 -0.61 1.02
CA TYR A 148 -7.19 -0.32 0.29
C TYR A 148 -8.39 -1.12 0.79
N PHE A 149 -8.23 -2.42 1.11
CA PHE A 149 -9.32 -3.26 1.55
C PHE A 149 -9.93 -2.75 2.86
N PHE A 150 -9.12 -2.47 3.88
CA PHE A 150 -9.64 -2.06 5.20
C PHE A 150 -10.16 -0.62 5.24
N THR A 151 -10.03 0.15 4.15
CA THR A 151 -10.58 1.51 4.04
C THR A 151 -11.81 1.60 3.14
N SER A 152 -11.93 0.69 2.17
CA SER A 152 -12.98 0.71 1.16
C SER A 152 -13.86 -0.55 1.12
N TRP A 153 -13.49 -1.59 1.88
CA TRP A 153 -14.08 -2.94 1.81
C TRP A 153 -14.18 -3.49 0.38
N THR A 154 -13.24 -3.08 -0.48
CA THR A 154 -13.17 -3.47 -1.87
C THR A 154 -11.90 -4.29 -2.08
N ASP A 155 -12.06 -5.49 -2.61
CA ASP A 155 -10.93 -6.27 -3.09
C ASP A 155 -10.34 -5.62 -4.36
N ILE A 156 -9.15 -5.06 -4.23
CA ILE A 156 -8.49 -4.37 -5.34
C ILE A 156 -7.83 -5.33 -6.35
N THR A 157 -7.84 -6.66 -6.13
CA THR A 157 -7.35 -7.63 -7.11
C THR A 157 -8.46 -8.24 -7.97
N ASP A 158 -9.73 -7.97 -7.67
CA ASP A 158 -10.90 -8.59 -8.31
C ASP A 158 -10.88 -10.14 -8.23
N GLN A 159 -10.34 -10.71 -7.15
CA GLN A 159 -10.25 -12.15 -6.91
C GLN A 159 -11.27 -12.65 -5.88
N ASP A 160 -12.27 -11.83 -5.55
CA ASP A 160 -13.28 -12.07 -4.53
C ASP A 160 -12.68 -12.37 -3.14
N LEU A 161 -11.61 -11.66 -2.78
CA LEU A 161 -10.92 -11.83 -1.51
C LEU A 161 -11.57 -11.03 -0.37
N GLU A 162 -11.62 -11.64 0.81
CA GLU A 162 -12.04 -11.01 2.05
C GLU A 162 -10.88 -10.96 3.05
N TYR A 163 -11.06 -10.23 4.16
CA TYR A 163 -10.01 -10.08 5.18
C TYR A 163 -9.57 -11.41 5.82
N LEU A 164 -10.41 -12.45 5.85
CA LEU A 164 -10.06 -13.78 6.37
C LEU A 164 -9.53 -14.74 5.29
N SER A 165 -9.44 -14.30 4.04
CA SER A 165 -8.93 -15.15 2.96
C SER A 165 -7.46 -15.52 3.21
N GLN A 166 -7.10 -16.72 2.75
CA GLN A 166 -5.72 -17.19 2.66
C GLN A 166 -5.31 -17.21 1.21
N ALA A 167 -4.59 -16.17 0.76
CA ALA A 167 -4.24 -15.99 -0.63
C ALA A 167 -2.92 -15.24 -0.82
N TRP A 168 -2.32 -15.46 -1.98
CA TRP A 168 -1.21 -14.66 -2.45
C TRP A 168 -1.74 -13.43 -3.17
N ILE A 169 -1.24 -12.26 -2.80
CA ILE A 169 -1.39 -11.05 -3.59
C ILE A 169 -0.08 -10.84 -4.35
N TYR A 170 -0.07 -10.96 -5.66
CA TYR A 170 1.13 -10.67 -6.44
C TYR A 170 1.21 -9.18 -6.78
N PRO A 171 2.42 -8.60 -6.90
CA PRO A 171 2.60 -7.23 -7.41
C PRO A 171 1.90 -6.97 -8.75
N ASN A 172 1.81 -7.99 -9.60
CA ASN A 172 1.10 -7.90 -10.88
C ASN A 172 -0.42 -7.75 -10.71
N ASP A 173 -1.00 -8.36 -9.68
CA ASP A 173 -2.44 -8.23 -9.40
C ASP A 173 -2.79 -6.77 -9.09
N ILE A 174 -1.90 -6.07 -8.40
CA ILE A 174 -2.02 -4.63 -8.12
C ILE A 174 -1.80 -3.81 -9.40
N ARG A 175 -0.78 -4.16 -10.20
CA ARG A 175 -0.45 -3.46 -11.45
C ARG A 175 -1.57 -3.50 -12.47
N ASP A 176 -2.19 -4.67 -12.63
CA ASP A 176 -3.16 -4.95 -13.68
C ASP A 176 -4.61 -4.76 -13.20
N SER A 177 -4.79 -4.45 -11.91
CA SER A 177 -6.09 -4.18 -11.29
C SER A 177 -6.91 -3.13 -12.06
N ALA A 178 -8.17 -3.47 -12.31
CA ALA A 178 -9.11 -2.57 -12.97
C ALA A 178 -9.48 -1.35 -12.11
N HIS A 179 -9.02 -1.26 -10.86
CA HIS A 179 -9.31 -0.16 -9.94
C HIS A 179 -8.35 1.03 -10.06
N PHE A 180 -7.21 0.84 -10.73
CA PHE A 180 -6.23 1.90 -10.93
C PHE A 180 -6.15 2.35 -12.39
N ASN A 181 -5.80 3.62 -12.58
CA ASN A 181 -5.26 4.16 -13.83
C ASN A 181 -3.75 4.29 -13.69
N THR A 182 -3.01 4.11 -14.78
CA THR A 182 -1.60 4.56 -14.81
C THR A 182 -1.56 6.08 -14.88
N ALA A 183 -1.09 6.73 -13.82
CA ALA A 183 -0.89 8.19 -13.79
C ALA A 183 0.34 8.59 -14.62
N VAL A 184 1.44 7.85 -14.47
CA VAL A 184 2.65 8.04 -15.26
C VAL A 184 3.45 6.75 -15.35
N SER A 185 4.18 6.57 -16.45
CA SER A 185 5.24 5.58 -16.60
C SER A 185 6.54 6.31 -16.92
N PHE A 186 7.65 5.93 -16.30
CA PHE A 186 8.95 6.58 -16.53
C PHE A 186 10.12 5.65 -16.26
N LYS A 187 11.31 6.03 -16.73
CA LYS A 187 12.58 5.37 -16.41
C LYS A 187 13.40 6.23 -15.48
N LYS A 188 14.16 5.61 -14.57
CA LYS A 188 15.16 6.29 -13.75
C LYS A 188 16.48 6.45 -14.51
#